data_AF-A0A837RJV8-F1
#
_entry.id   AF-A0A837RJV8-F1
#
_cell.length_a   1.000
_cell.length_b   1.000
_cell.length_c   1.000
_cell.angle_alpha   90.00
_cell.angle_beta   90.00
_cell.angle_gamma   90.00
#
_symmetry.space_group_name_H-M   'P 1'
#
loop_
_entity.id
_entity.type
_entity.pdbx_description
1 polymer ?
#
loop_
_entity_poly.entity_id
_entity_poly.type
_entity_poly.pdbx_seq_one_letter_code
_entity_poly.pdbx_strand_id
1 'polypeptide(L)'
;MVQNIEELIFLRFVLGISDAALIPSIQILTVQNVPQTIFGRIFSYNQSAQSFGNVLGPMFAAWIATLAGYKSIFMFSAVLEILALSLWINYLKSQKNK
;
A
#
# COMPACT_ATOMS: atom_id res chain seq x y z
N MET A 1 -1.01 13.56 16.59
CA MET A 1 0.41 13.16 16.66
C MET A 1 0.51 12.17 17.78
N VAL A 2 1.02 10.97 17.51
CA VAL A 2 1.24 9.97 18.56
C VAL A 2 2.28 10.51 19.53
N GLN A 3 1.89 10.71 20.79
CA GLN A 3 2.79 11.26 21.81
C GLN A 3 3.40 10.14 22.67
N ASN A 4 2.81 8.95 22.65
CA ASN A 4 3.17 7.84 23.52
C ASN A 4 3.57 6.58 22.73
N ILE A 5 4.57 5.86 23.23
CA ILE A 5 5.08 4.63 22.61
C ILE A 5 3.97 3.56 22.51
N GLU A 6 3.09 3.49 23.50
CA GLU A 6 1.98 2.51 23.55
C GLU A 6 0.98 2.71 22.41
N GLU A 7 0.62 3.97 22.11
CA GLU A 7 -0.28 4.30 20.99
C GLU A 7 0.37 3.92 19.65
N LEU A 8 1.69 4.12 19.51
CA LEU A 8 2.42 3.70 18.32
C LEU A 8 2.41 2.18 18.14
N ILE A 9 2.60 1.43 19.23
CA ILE A 9 2.57 -0.04 19.22
C ILE A 9 1.18 -0.53 18.81
N PHE A 10 0.12 0.04 19.38
CA PHE A 10 -1.24 -0.32 19.02
C PHE A 10 -1.54 -0.05 17.53
N LEU A 11 -1.17 1.12 17.02
CA LEU A 11 -1.35 1.46 15.61
C LEU A 11 -0.56 0.53 14.68
N ARG A 12 0.70 0.19 15.05
CA ARG A 12 1.52 -0.78 14.31
C ARG A 12 0.90 -2.17 14.29
N PHE A 13 0.27 -2.59 15.38
CA PHE A 13 -0.41 -3.88 15.46
C PHE A 13 -1.63 -3.93 14.52
N VAL A 14 -2.48 -2.90 14.54
CA VAL A 14 -3.63 -2.80 13.64
C VAL A 14 -3.19 -2.78 12.17
N LEU A 15 -2.14 -2.01 11.86
CA LEU A 15 -1.55 -1.96 10.53
C LEU A 15 -1.01 -3.34 10.10
N GLY A 16 -0.30 -4.04 10.99
CA GLY A 16 0.19 -5.39 10.73
C GLY A 16 -0.90 -6.42 10.45
N ILE A 17 -2.02 -6.39 11.18
CA ILE A 17 -3.19 -7.24 10.89
C ILE A 17 -3.77 -6.90 9.52
N SER A 18 -3.86 -5.62 9.20
CA SER A 18 -4.40 -5.16 7.92
C SER A 18 -3.55 -5.65 6.76
N ASP A 19 -2.23 -5.53 6.85
CA ASP A 19 -1.28 -6.03 5.84
C ASP A 19 -1.36 -7.55 5.69
N ALA A 20 -1.45 -8.28 6.79
CA ALA A 20 -1.56 -9.73 6.79
C ALA A 20 -2.83 -10.24 6.08
N ALA A 21 -3.94 -9.49 6.15
CA ALA A 21 -5.17 -9.79 5.43
C ALA A 21 -5.14 -9.32 3.96
N LEU A 22 -4.53 -8.17 3.70
CA LEU A 22 -4.56 -7.50 2.40
C LEU A 22 -3.68 -8.20 1.36
N ILE A 23 -2.44 -8.57 1.72
CA ILE A 23 -1.49 -9.21 0.80
C ILE A 23 -2.06 -10.51 0.18
N PRO A 24 -2.57 -11.50 0.94
CA PRO A 24 -3.12 -12.72 0.35
C PRO A 24 -4.42 -12.44 -0.44
N SER A 25 -5.24 -11.48 0.00
CA SER A 25 -6.45 -11.08 -0.73
C SER A 25 -6.12 -10.57 -2.13
N ILE A 26 -5.10 -9.73 -2.27
CA ILE A 26 -4.62 -9.24 -3.58
C ILE A 26 -4.08 -10.38 -4.44
N GLN A 27 -3.35 -11.33 -3.85
CA GLN A 27 -2.82 -12.49 -4.56
C GLN A 27 -3.96 -13.36 -5.14
N ILE A 28 -4.99 -13.64 -4.35
CA ILE A 28 -6.16 -14.43 -4.79
C ILE A 28 -6.92 -13.70 -5.90
N LEU A 29 -7.16 -12.39 -5.75
CA LEU A 29 -7.82 -11.59 -6.78
C LEU A 29 -7.06 -11.62 -8.11
N THR A 30 -5.74 -11.58 -8.07
CA THR A 30 -4.90 -11.69 -9.27
C THR A 30 -5.04 -13.06 -9.92
N VAL A 31 -5.00 -14.15 -9.14
CA VAL A 31 -5.16 -15.52 -9.67
C VAL A 31 -6.55 -15.74 -10.28
N GLN A 32 -7.60 -15.20 -9.66
CA GLN A 32 -8.99 -15.41 -10.12
C GLN A 32 -9.34 -14.64 -11.40
N ASN A 33 -8.78 -13.44 -11.58
CA ASN A 33 -9.12 -12.56 -12.71
C ASN A 33 -8.17 -12.70 -13.90
N VAL A 34 -7.04 -13.41 -13.75
CA VAL A 34 -5.99 -13.50 -14.78
C VAL A 34 -5.93 -14.89 -15.40
N PRO A 35 -6.04 -15.04 -16.73
CA PRO A 35 -5.87 -16.34 -17.39
C PRO A 35 -4.45 -16.89 -17.23
N GLN A 36 -4.34 -18.21 -17.04
CA GLN A 36 -3.09 -18.91 -16.72
C GLN A 36 -1.95 -18.64 -17.73
N THR A 37 -2.29 -18.39 -18.99
CA THR A 37 -1.33 -18.10 -20.07
C THR A 37 -0.54 -16.79 -19.87
N ILE A 38 -1.08 -15.81 -19.14
CA ILE A 38 -0.43 -14.52 -18.88
C ILE A 38 -0.16 -14.27 -17.39
N PHE A 39 -0.50 -15.24 -16.52
CA PHE A 39 -0.38 -15.12 -15.07
C PHE A 39 1.03 -14.71 -14.63
N GLY A 40 2.07 -15.38 -15.16
CA GLY A 40 3.46 -15.07 -14.81
C GLY A 40 3.87 -13.63 -15.15
N ARG A 41 3.31 -13.05 -16.22
CA ARG A 41 3.60 -11.67 -16.61
C ARG A 41 2.89 -10.66 -15.72
N ILE A 42 1.64 -10.91 -15.33
CA ILE A 42 0.92 -10.02 -14.42
C ILE A 42 1.49 -10.10 -13.00
N PHE A 43 1.86 -11.31 -12.56
CA PHE A 43 2.50 -11.51 -11.27
C PHE A 43 3.87 -10.81 -11.19
N SER A 44 4.68 -10.85 -12.26
CA SER A 44 5.96 -10.14 -12.29
C SER A 44 5.81 -8.61 -12.27
N TYR A 45 4.77 -8.06 -12.90
CA TYR A 45 4.42 -6.64 -12.76
C TYR A 45 4.02 -6.28 -11.33
N ASN A 46 3.19 -7.11 -10.67
CA ASN A 46 2.82 -6.90 -9.27
C ASN A 46 4.04 -6.94 -8.33
N GLN A 47 4.93 -7.91 -8.52
CA GLN A 47 6.16 -8.00 -7.73
C GLN A 47 7.08 -6.78 -7.99
N SER A 48 7.19 -6.34 -9.24
CA SER A 48 7.98 -5.16 -9.61
C SER A 48 7.43 -3.88 -8.96
N ALA A 49 6.10 -3.71 -8.92
CA ALA A 49 5.46 -2.59 -8.25
C ALA A 49 5.73 -2.59 -6.73
N GLN A 50 5.69 -3.76 -6.07
CA GLN A 50 6.04 -3.91 -4.66
C GLN A 50 7.51 -3.55 -4.39
N SER A 51 8.43 -4.09 -5.18
CA SER A 51 9.86 -3.77 -5.08
C SER A 51 10.12 -2.27 -5.29
N PHE A 52 9.42 -1.67 -6.25
CA PHE A 52 9.51 -0.23 -6.51
C PHE A 52 9.04 0.59 -5.31
N GLY A 53 7.91 0.21 -4.69
CA GLY A 53 7.42 0.83 -3.46
C GLY A 53 8.39 0.69 -2.29
N ASN A 54 9.01 -0.48 -2.12
CA ASN A 54 10.00 -0.74 -1.06
C ASN A 54 11.27 0.10 -1.19
N VAL A 55 11.63 0.53 -2.41
CA VAL A 55 12.77 1.42 -2.66
C VAL A 55 12.34 2.89 -2.53
N LEU A 56 11.25 3.28 -3.20
CA LEU A 56 10.79 4.66 -3.20
C LEU A 56 10.30 5.13 -1.84
N GLY A 57 9.65 4.27 -1.06
CA GLY A 57 9.09 4.61 0.25
C GLY A 57 10.15 5.20 1.19
N PRO A 58 11.25 4.47 1.49
CA PRO A 58 12.36 4.99 2.29
C PRO A 58 13.05 6.21 1.67
N MET A 59 13.20 6.25 0.33
CA MET A 59 13.82 7.39 -0.34
C MET A 59 13.02 8.68 -0.14
N PHE A 60 11.70 8.66 -0.37
CA PHE A 60 10.83 9.80 -0.11
C PHE A 60 10.74 10.12 1.38
N ALA A 61 10.63 9.10 2.24
CA ALA A 61 10.60 9.31 3.69
C ALA A 61 11.87 10.02 4.20
N ALA A 62 13.06 9.63 3.73
CA ALA A 62 14.33 10.26 4.10
C ALA A 62 14.42 11.71 3.58
N TRP A 63 14.00 11.94 2.33
CA TRP A 63 13.99 13.28 1.76
C TRP A 63 13.03 14.22 2.51
N ILE A 64 11.81 13.78 2.78
CA ILE A 64 10.80 14.52 3.54
C ILE A 64 11.25 14.73 4.99
N ALA A 65 11.87 13.73 5.62
CA ALA A 65 12.42 13.86 6.98
C ALA A 65 13.45 14.98 7.07
N THR A 66 14.28 15.13 6.03
CA THR A 66 15.36 16.13 5.98
C THR A 66 14.80 17.54 5.84
N LEU A 67 13.74 17.73 5.04
CA LEU A 67 13.18 19.05 4.77
C LEU A 67 12.14 19.51 5.80
N ALA A 68 11.29 18.59 6.27
CA ALA A 68 10.08 18.91 7.04
C ALA A 68 9.95 18.09 8.34
N GLY A 69 10.98 17.32 8.71
CA GLY A 69 11.03 16.52 9.93
C GLY A 69 10.21 15.22 9.87
N TYR A 70 10.43 14.34 10.84
CA TYR A 70 9.82 12.99 10.90
C TYR A 70 8.29 13.00 10.98
N LYS A 71 7.70 14.05 11.55
CA LYS A 71 6.24 14.20 11.67
C LYS A 71 5.54 14.28 10.31
N SER A 72 6.19 14.89 9.33
CA SER A 72 5.66 15.10 7.97
C SER A 72 5.58 13.80 7.17
N ILE A 73 6.37 12.77 7.54
CA ILE A 73 6.34 11.44 6.92
C ILE A 73 4.98 10.78 7.11
N PHE A 74 4.40 10.87 8.31
CA PHE A 74 3.09 10.28 8.60
C PHE A 74 1.97 10.92 7.77
N MET A 75 1.99 12.25 7.60
CA MET A 75 1.02 12.93 6.73
C MET A 75 1.18 12.51 5.27
N PHE A 76 2.43 12.40 4.80
CA PHE A 76 2.71 11.95 3.44
C PHE A 76 2.22 10.52 3.19
N SER A 77 2.49 9.59 4.11
CA SER A 77 1.98 8.21 4.02
C SER A 77 0.44 8.17 4.02
N ALA A 78 -0.23 8.94 4.88
CA ALA A 78 -1.69 9.00 4.91
C ALA A 78 -2.29 9.51 3.59
N VAL A 79 -1.68 10.54 2.98
CA VAL A 79 -2.12 11.06 1.67
C VAL A 79 -1.95 9.99 0.57
N LEU A 80 -0.84 9.27 0.57
CA LEU A 80 -0.61 8.18 -0.39
C LEU A 80 -1.63 7.05 -0.24
N GLU A 81 -1.95 6.64 0.99
CA GLU A 81 -2.98 5.61 1.24
C GLU A 81 -4.37 6.06 0.80
N ILE A 82 -4.76 7.32 1.07
CA ILE A 82 -6.03 7.88 0.61
C ILE A 82 -6.11 7.86 -0.93
N LEU A 83 -5.02 8.25 -1.60
CA LEU A 83 -4.95 8.17 -3.07
C LEU A 83 -5.11 6.74 -3.56
N ALA A 84 -4.41 5.77 -2.97
CA ALA A 84 -4.52 4.36 -3.32
C ALA A 84 -5.96 3.82 -3.12
N LEU A 85 -6.58 4.13 -1.97
CA LEU A 85 -7.97 3.76 -1.69
C LEU A 85 -8.95 4.39 -2.69
N SER A 86 -8.75 5.66 -3.05
CA SER A 86 -9.61 6.35 -4.01
C SER A 86 -9.52 5.72 -5.41
N LEU A 87 -8.32 5.34 -5.86
CA LEU A 87 -8.11 4.62 -7.12
C LEU A 87 -8.77 3.24 -7.08
N TRP A 88 -8.64 2.53 -5.97
CA TRP A 88 -9.27 1.22 -5.78
C TRP A 88 -10.80 1.28 -5.83
N ILE A 89 -11.41 2.25 -5.14
CA ILE A 89 -12.86 2.45 -5.15
C ILE A 89 -13.36 2.77 -6.56
N ASN A 90 -12.64 3.63 -7.29
CA ASN A 90 -12.99 3.96 -8.68
C ASN A 90 -12.87 2.73 -9.59
N TYR A 91 -11.86 1.89 -9.40
CA TYR A 91 -11.72 0.62 -10.12
C TYR A 91 -12.88 -0.34 -9.86
N LEU A 92 -13.27 -0.53 -8.59
CA LEU A 92 -14.42 -1.36 -8.22
C LEU A 92 -15.73 -0.82 -8.80
N LYS A 93 -15.92 0.50 -8.79
CA LYS A 93 -17.10 1.15 -9.37
C LYS A 93 -17.16 0.95 -10.89
N SER A 94 -16.02 0.98 -11.56
CA SER A 94 -15.89 0.72 -13.00
C SER A 94 -16.20 -0.76 -13.36
N GLN A 95 -15.78 -1.71 -12.52
CA GLN A 95 -16.13 -3.13 -12.65
C GLN A 95 -17.63 -3.37 -12.48
N LYS A 96 -18.27 -2.72 -11.49
CA LYS A 96 -19.71 -2.87 -11.23
C LYS A 96 -20.61 -2.23 -12.30
N ASN A 97 -20.09 -1.28 -13.07
CA ASN A 97 -20.82 -0.58 -14.15
C ASN A 97 -20.64 -1.24 -15.53
N LYS A 98 -19.96 -2.38 -15.61
CA LYS A 98 -19.92 -3.27 -16.79
C LYS A 98 -20.74 -4.51 -16.53
#